data_AF-I0K876-F1
#
_entry.id   AF-I0K876-F1
#
_cell.length_a   1.000
_cell.length_b   1.000
_cell.length_c   1.000
_cell.angle_alpha   90.00
_cell.angle_beta   90.00
_cell.angle_gamma   90.00
#
_symmetry.space_group_name_H-M   'P 1'
#
loop_
_entity.id
_entity.type
_entity.pdbx_description
1 polymer ?
#
loop_
_entity_poly.entity_id
_entity_poly.type
_entity_poly.pdbx_seq_one_letter_code
_entity_poly.pdbx_strand_id
1 'polypeptide(L)'
;MESPQTTTRNAFLRTAPGNAFSKTDTTPYVELDFAKASPDEISQTLGLSMSEAKKLQPWLRRYDASKALKPTGLKRATAELLSRHIAFRALPKFIVTNVTAEPTYLLSNRTFTLLIHFLNQGEPPVEFLSINVAWAGEPFTVQQVIQPGEQRKGQVAVAFDSTRTLPVGLAEFTVDLFRGDGSQASFVKSFYVLPANPLSLQVAPAGATVTGTWSVRGAFQPATNTFLTECLVTVANGDAVPVTMKRRVNWSFWDGPVGSGTLVESGGFDLGSAPVVPAFSTWQASFWFSSPAGSGIHNKYKAKEDLAIEIRMESAAGRVVSGQITARVMLAYGVNIIKVGDFGAQEHNDLYTAVDQMRQIYERRDITLRGVQRYIINNAQAGGFTVLDSETEFRNLLSGWSVQNDFVDVYVCQAFNWSTFNGYAGDIPGPTSKTGNKDGIAVDKTGFTDASGVRRLNTAVLSQLIGHEVGHYLGLQHLEDTNNLMRSNTGVRGPNLDYNQYRTMLPHGYMVFI
;
A
#
# COMPACT_ATOMS: atom_id res chain seq x y z
N MET A 1 8.02 2.63 -40.25
CA MET A 1 8.00 3.14 -38.86
C MET A 1 6.57 3.55 -38.58
N GLU A 2 5.80 2.68 -37.94
CA GLU A 2 4.46 3.05 -37.48
C GLU A 2 4.59 3.99 -36.28
N SER A 3 3.87 5.10 -36.31
CA SER A 3 3.82 6.04 -35.19
C SER A 3 3.24 5.36 -33.95
N PRO A 4 3.79 5.58 -32.74
CA PRO A 4 3.26 4.99 -31.52
C PRO A 4 1.78 5.39 -31.33
N GLN A 5 0.90 4.39 -31.23
CA GLN A 5 -0.52 4.61 -30.98
C GLN A 5 -0.77 4.81 -29.47
N THR A 6 -1.06 6.04 -29.06
CA THR A 6 -1.58 6.36 -27.72
C THR A 6 -3.10 6.24 -27.74
N THR A 7 -3.67 5.23 -27.07
CA THR A 7 -5.13 5.14 -26.88
C THR A 7 -5.51 5.74 -25.53
N THR A 8 -6.41 6.73 -25.53
CA THR A 8 -6.97 7.33 -24.31
C THR A 8 -8.24 6.59 -23.89
N ARG A 9 -8.33 6.09 -22.65
CA ARG A 9 -9.61 5.75 -22.01
C ARG A 9 -9.94 6.82 -20.97
N ASN A 10 -11.04 7.53 -21.18
CA ASN A 10 -11.51 8.56 -20.27
C ASN A 10 -12.41 7.93 -19.20
N ALA A 11 -11.97 7.92 -17.94
CA ALA A 11 -12.86 7.73 -16.79
C ALA A 11 -12.96 9.05 -16.04
N PHE A 12 -14.14 9.67 -16.05
CA PHE A 12 -14.41 10.87 -15.28
C PHE A 12 -14.71 10.48 -13.83
N LEU A 13 -13.73 10.60 -12.94
CA LEU A 13 -14.00 10.69 -11.51
C LEU A 13 -14.03 12.18 -11.15
N ARG A 14 -15.25 12.74 -11.03
CA ARG A 14 -15.43 13.99 -10.29
C ARG A 14 -15.26 13.66 -8.80
N THR A 15 -14.12 13.98 -8.23
CA THR A 15 -13.99 14.05 -6.77
C THR A 15 -14.67 15.34 -6.29
N ALA A 16 -15.59 15.19 -5.35
CA ALA A 16 -16.18 16.33 -4.64
C ALA A 16 -15.09 17.01 -3.81
N PRO A 17 -15.16 18.34 -3.61
CA PRO A 17 -14.20 19.04 -2.77
C PRO A 17 -14.23 18.46 -1.34
N GLY A 18 -13.05 18.13 -0.82
CA GLY A 18 -12.76 18.16 0.62
C GLY A 18 -13.04 16.91 1.47
N ASN A 19 -13.77 15.88 1.03
CA ASN A 19 -14.30 14.91 2.02
C ASN A 19 -13.82 13.45 1.93
N ALA A 20 -13.20 12.98 0.86
CA ALA A 20 -12.41 11.75 0.89
C ALA A 20 -11.46 11.73 -0.32
N PHE A 21 -10.16 11.83 -0.08
CA PHE A 21 -9.16 11.73 -1.15
C PHE A 21 -8.68 10.28 -1.34
N SER A 22 -8.89 9.43 -0.34
CA SER A 22 -8.52 8.02 -0.37
C SER A 22 -9.72 7.12 -0.10
N LYS A 23 -9.70 5.92 -0.67
CA LYS A 23 -10.62 4.82 -0.30
C LYS A 23 -10.34 4.27 1.10
N THR A 24 -9.18 4.60 1.67
CA THR A 24 -8.78 4.24 3.04
C THR A 24 -9.29 5.23 4.08
N ASP A 25 -9.89 6.36 3.67
CA ASP A 25 -10.43 7.34 4.60
C ASP A 25 -11.56 6.72 5.43
N THR A 26 -11.53 6.96 6.73
CA THR A 26 -12.59 6.53 7.64
C THR A 26 -13.87 7.31 7.33
N THR A 27 -14.98 6.60 7.15
CA THR A 27 -16.28 7.24 6.92
C THR A 27 -16.67 8.05 8.16
N PRO A 28 -17.00 9.35 8.02
CA PRO A 28 -17.48 10.14 9.14
C PRO A 28 -18.67 9.47 9.83
N TYR A 29 -18.61 9.37 11.14
CA TYR A 29 -19.73 8.91 11.93
C TYR A 29 -20.76 10.03 12.04
N VAL A 30 -21.95 9.81 11.47
CA VAL A 30 -23.09 10.70 11.63
C VAL A 30 -24.01 10.09 12.67
N GLU A 31 -24.14 10.74 13.83
CA GLU A 31 -25.17 10.35 14.78
C GLU A 31 -26.54 10.62 14.14
N LEU A 32 -27.29 9.55 13.91
CA LEU A 32 -28.59 9.65 13.28
C LEU A 32 -29.57 10.29 14.27
N ASP A 33 -29.91 11.56 14.06
CA ASP A 33 -31.03 12.20 14.77
C ASP A 33 -32.34 11.55 14.30
N PHE A 34 -32.71 10.47 14.97
CA PHE A 34 -33.90 9.68 14.68
C PHE A 34 -35.20 10.50 14.66
N ALA A 35 -35.23 11.67 15.33
CA ALA A 35 -36.37 12.57 15.32
C ALA A 35 -36.49 13.34 14.00
N LYS A 36 -35.40 13.52 13.26
CA LYS A 36 -35.35 14.35 12.05
C LYS A 36 -34.95 13.61 10.79
N ALA A 37 -34.31 12.44 10.92
CA ALA A 37 -33.78 11.66 9.81
C ALA A 37 -34.83 11.37 8.73
N SER A 38 -34.45 11.59 7.48
CA SER A 38 -35.19 11.21 6.27
C SER A 38 -35.14 9.69 6.03
N PRO A 39 -36.04 9.12 5.21
CA PRO A 39 -35.97 7.71 4.87
C PRO A 39 -34.68 7.33 4.13
N ASP A 40 -34.10 8.24 3.34
CA ASP A 40 -32.83 8.00 2.64
C ASP A 40 -31.67 7.87 3.65
N GLU A 41 -31.57 8.79 4.62
CA GLU A 41 -30.56 8.73 5.68
C GLU A 41 -30.70 7.46 6.54
N ILE A 42 -31.92 7.07 6.88
CA ILE A 42 -32.20 5.83 7.63
C ILE A 42 -31.80 4.59 6.81
N SER A 43 -32.12 4.57 5.51
CA SER A 43 -31.78 3.47 4.60
C SER A 43 -30.27 3.28 4.50
N GLN A 44 -29.53 4.37 4.26
CA GLN A 44 -28.06 4.33 4.15
C GLN A 44 -27.39 3.95 5.47
N THR A 45 -27.81 4.55 6.59
CA THR A 45 -27.17 4.34 7.90
C THR A 45 -27.39 2.92 8.42
N LEU A 46 -28.60 2.37 8.24
CA LEU A 46 -28.98 1.06 8.79
C LEU A 46 -28.86 -0.09 7.77
N GLY A 47 -28.47 0.20 6.52
CA GLY A 47 -28.41 -0.79 5.44
C GLY A 47 -29.78 -1.38 5.08
N LEU A 48 -30.86 -0.58 5.16
CA LEU A 48 -32.24 -1.01 4.91
C LEU A 48 -32.70 -0.67 3.50
N SER A 49 -33.71 -1.37 2.98
CA SER A 49 -34.39 -0.93 1.76
C SER A 49 -35.15 0.38 1.99
N MET A 50 -35.30 1.19 0.94
CA MET A 50 -36.07 2.45 1.03
C MET A 50 -37.52 2.27 1.49
N SER A 51 -38.14 1.14 1.16
CA SER A 51 -39.49 0.81 1.63
C SER A 51 -39.52 0.58 3.14
N GLU A 52 -38.51 -0.10 3.68
CA GLU A 52 -38.39 -0.36 5.13
C GLU A 52 -38.02 0.90 5.89
N ALA A 53 -37.12 1.73 5.36
CA ALA A 53 -36.74 3.00 5.97
C ALA A 53 -37.94 3.97 6.06
N LYS A 54 -38.79 4.03 5.02
CA LYS A 54 -40.05 4.82 5.05
C LYS A 54 -41.04 4.33 6.11
N LYS A 55 -41.13 3.01 6.31
CA LYS A 55 -41.98 2.42 7.37
C LYS A 55 -41.42 2.68 8.76
N LEU A 56 -40.10 2.71 8.89
CA LEU A 56 -39.40 2.88 10.15
C LEU A 56 -39.35 4.35 10.61
N GLN A 57 -39.29 5.31 9.70
CA GLN A 57 -39.17 6.73 10.02
C GLN A 57 -40.23 7.26 11.00
N PRO A 58 -41.55 7.04 10.83
CA PRO A 58 -42.56 7.54 11.77
C PRO A 58 -42.41 6.92 13.17
N TRP A 59 -41.88 5.71 13.25
CA TRP A 59 -41.60 5.02 14.51
C TRP A 59 -40.41 5.65 15.22
N LEU A 60 -39.30 5.87 14.51
CA LEU A 60 -38.09 6.49 15.03
C LEU A 60 -38.34 7.92 15.56
N ARG A 61 -39.22 8.67 14.90
CA ARG A 61 -39.63 10.01 15.36
C ARG A 61 -40.36 10.02 16.70
N ARG A 62 -41.01 8.91 17.05
CA ARG A 62 -41.77 8.74 18.29
C ARG A 62 -41.03 7.87 19.30
N TYR A 63 -39.83 7.39 18.94
CA TYR A 63 -39.07 6.48 19.77
C TYR A 63 -38.56 7.21 21.00
N ASP A 64 -39.10 6.82 22.15
CA ASP A 64 -38.65 7.24 23.46
C ASP A 64 -37.77 6.12 24.03
N ALA A 65 -36.50 6.44 24.28
CA ALA A 65 -35.52 5.49 24.77
C ALA A 65 -35.90 4.85 26.13
N SER A 66 -36.79 5.50 26.89
CA SER A 66 -37.29 4.99 28.16
C SER A 66 -38.40 3.93 28.01
N LYS A 67 -38.92 3.72 26.79
CA LYS A 67 -40.04 2.80 26.52
C LYS A 67 -39.62 1.73 25.50
N ALA A 68 -39.60 0.48 25.93
CA ALA A 68 -39.35 -0.67 25.06
C ALA A 68 -40.54 -0.88 24.10
N LEU A 69 -40.54 -0.18 22.97
CA LEU A 69 -41.53 -0.37 21.92
C LEU A 69 -41.04 -1.44 20.93
N LYS A 70 -41.87 -2.45 20.65
CA LYS A 70 -41.65 -3.40 19.56
C LYS A 70 -42.31 -2.86 18.29
N PRO A 71 -41.56 -2.48 17.24
CA PRO A 71 -42.17 -2.01 16.00
C PRO A 71 -42.98 -3.13 15.34
N THR A 72 -44.29 -2.92 15.14
CA THR A 72 -45.18 -3.83 14.41
C THR A 72 -45.11 -3.55 12.90
N GLY A 73 -45.16 -4.60 12.07
CA GLY A 73 -45.15 -4.46 10.60
C GLY A 73 -43.78 -4.33 9.93
N LEU A 74 -42.69 -4.41 10.69
CA LEU A 74 -41.34 -4.62 10.14
C LEU A 74 -41.07 -6.10 9.90
N LYS A 75 -40.24 -6.42 8.90
CA LYS A 75 -39.70 -7.77 8.77
C LYS A 75 -38.90 -8.12 10.01
N ARG A 76 -38.93 -9.39 10.43
CA ARG A 76 -38.20 -9.89 11.61
C ARG A 76 -36.72 -9.52 11.59
N ALA A 77 -36.04 -9.68 10.44
CA ALA A 77 -34.63 -9.30 10.29
C ALA A 77 -34.39 -7.80 10.55
N THR A 78 -35.28 -6.94 10.06
CA THR A 78 -35.22 -5.48 10.24
C THR A 78 -35.48 -5.09 11.70
N ALA A 79 -36.43 -5.75 12.37
CA ALA A 79 -36.68 -5.54 13.80
C ALA A 79 -35.52 -6.05 14.67
N GLU A 80 -34.88 -7.16 14.29
CA GLU A 80 -33.68 -7.68 14.96
C GLU A 80 -32.47 -6.76 14.73
N LEU A 81 -32.29 -6.22 13.53
CA LEU A 81 -31.22 -5.27 13.20
C LEU A 81 -31.41 -3.93 13.94
N LEU A 82 -32.65 -3.45 14.00
CA LEU A 82 -33.02 -2.27 14.78
C LEU A 82 -32.84 -2.51 16.28
N SER A 83 -33.31 -3.66 16.79
CA SER A 83 -33.09 -4.06 18.18
C SER A 83 -31.61 -4.19 18.48
N ARG A 84 -30.78 -4.68 17.55
CA ARG A 84 -29.33 -4.65 17.71
C ARG A 84 -28.81 -3.22 17.73
N HIS A 85 -29.19 -2.34 16.82
CA HIS A 85 -28.75 -0.93 16.85
C HIS A 85 -29.21 -0.16 18.11
N ILE A 86 -30.41 -0.46 18.61
CA ILE A 86 -31.02 0.23 19.75
C ILE A 86 -30.60 -0.39 21.08
N ALA A 87 -30.54 -1.72 21.19
CA ALA A 87 -30.03 -2.44 22.37
C ALA A 87 -28.49 -2.36 22.45
N PHE A 88 -27.79 -2.31 21.32
CA PHE A 88 -26.41 -1.80 21.21
C PHE A 88 -26.39 -0.27 21.07
N ARG A 89 -27.25 0.46 21.79
CA ARG A 89 -26.91 1.82 22.27
C ARG A 89 -25.70 1.83 23.23
N ALA A 90 -24.94 0.74 23.30
CA ALA A 90 -23.48 0.83 23.23
C ALA A 90 -23.04 1.23 21.79
N LEU A 91 -23.45 2.43 21.34
CA LEU A 91 -22.63 3.17 20.39
C LEU A 91 -21.22 3.22 20.97
N PRO A 92 -20.14 3.26 20.18
CA PRO A 92 -18.81 3.44 20.77
C PRO A 92 -18.87 4.69 21.63
N LYS A 93 -18.83 4.49 22.95
CA LYS A 93 -18.93 5.57 23.95
C LYS A 93 -17.78 6.54 23.78
N PHE A 94 -16.74 6.12 23.06
CA PHE A 94 -15.58 6.88 22.70
C PHE A 94 -15.26 6.63 21.23
N ILE A 95 -15.46 7.63 20.38
CA ILE A 95 -15.17 7.57 18.94
C ILE A 95 -14.80 8.96 18.40
N VAL A 96 -13.88 9.00 17.45
CA VAL A 96 -13.66 10.18 16.59
C VAL A 96 -14.74 10.17 15.50
N THR A 97 -15.60 11.17 15.49
CA THR A 97 -16.74 11.21 14.56
C THR A 97 -16.38 11.79 13.21
N ASN A 98 -15.49 12.78 13.17
CA ASN A 98 -15.05 13.38 11.92
C ASN A 98 -13.73 14.14 12.11
N VAL A 99 -12.99 14.32 11.03
CA VAL A 99 -11.81 15.18 10.97
C VAL A 99 -11.98 16.13 9.79
N THR A 100 -11.95 17.43 10.07
CA THR A 100 -12.06 18.51 9.07
C THR A 100 -10.91 19.50 9.19
N ALA A 101 -10.76 20.39 8.22
CA ALA A 101 -9.72 21.42 8.19
C ALA A 101 -10.32 22.83 8.21
N GLU A 102 -9.62 23.77 8.83
CA GLU A 102 -9.90 25.20 8.82
C GLU A 102 -8.63 26.00 8.43
N PRO A 103 -8.64 26.75 7.31
CA PRO A 103 -9.70 26.81 6.32
C PRO A 103 -9.96 25.44 5.68
N THR A 104 -11.15 25.27 5.08
CA THR A 104 -11.61 23.99 4.50
C THR A 104 -10.62 23.37 3.51
N TYR A 105 -9.79 24.20 2.87
CA TYR A 105 -8.76 23.78 1.94
C TYR A 105 -7.38 23.96 2.55
N LEU A 106 -6.58 22.89 2.52
CA LEU A 106 -5.18 22.96 2.90
C LEU A 106 -4.37 23.54 1.74
N LEU A 107 -3.72 24.67 1.98
CA LEU A 107 -2.82 25.31 1.02
C LEU A 107 -1.36 25.05 1.42
N SER A 108 -0.51 24.82 0.43
CA SER A 108 0.88 24.46 0.65
C SER A 108 1.64 25.59 1.30
N ASN A 109 2.53 25.27 2.24
CA ASN A 109 3.32 26.26 2.97
C ASN A 109 2.47 27.34 3.69
N ARG A 110 1.20 27.04 4.01
CA ARG A 110 0.31 27.88 4.80
C ARG A 110 -0.09 27.16 6.08
N THR A 111 -0.34 27.94 7.12
CA THR A 111 -0.87 27.44 8.39
C THR A 111 -2.32 26.99 8.23
N PHE A 112 -2.70 25.96 8.95
CA PHE A 112 -4.09 25.47 9.01
C PHE A 112 -4.37 24.86 10.37
N THR A 113 -5.64 24.59 10.65
CA THR A 113 -6.08 23.91 11.86
C THR A 113 -6.85 22.66 11.46
N LEU A 114 -6.55 21.53 12.09
CA LEU A 114 -7.43 20.37 12.04
C LEU A 114 -8.45 20.45 13.17
N LEU A 115 -9.72 20.22 12.83
CA LEU A 115 -10.83 20.13 13.76
C LEU A 115 -11.22 18.66 13.89
N ILE A 116 -10.91 18.07 15.04
CA ILE A 116 -11.21 16.68 15.36
C ILE A 116 -12.48 16.68 16.20
N HIS A 117 -13.55 16.11 15.65
CA HIS A 117 -14.82 15.93 16.33
C HIS A 117 -14.87 14.54 16.93
N PHE A 118 -15.35 14.42 18.17
CA PHE A 118 -15.43 13.15 18.86
C PHE A 118 -16.60 13.10 19.82
N LEU A 119 -17.07 11.88 20.10
CA LEU A 119 -18.05 11.60 21.14
C LEU A 119 -17.34 10.84 22.25
N ASN A 120 -17.49 11.32 23.49
CA ASN A 120 -17.05 10.62 24.70
C ASN A 120 -18.17 10.62 25.76
N GLN A 121 -19.11 9.68 25.64
CA GLN A 121 -20.23 9.49 26.56
C GLN A 121 -19.81 8.57 27.73
N GLY A 122 -18.90 9.03 28.60
CA GLY A 122 -18.52 8.33 29.82
C GLY A 122 -17.21 8.81 30.46
N GLU A 123 -17.00 8.43 31.73
CA GLU A 123 -15.71 8.54 32.41
C GLU A 123 -14.82 7.33 32.11
N PRO A 124 -13.48 7.49 32.03
CA PRO A 124 -12.71 8.74 32.19
C PRO A 124 -12.74 9.70 30.98
N PRO A 125 -12.30 10.97 31.14
CA PRO A 125 -12.20 11.92 30.04
C PRO A 125 -11.15 11.50 29.00
N VAL A 126 -11.20 12.13 27.82
CA VAL A 126 -10.12 12.05 26.84
C VAL A 126 -8.98 12.93 27.35
N GLU A 127 -7.78 12.38 27.43
CA GLU A 127 -6.63 13.07 28.03
C GLU A 127 -5.70 13.64 26.96
N PHE A 128 -5.44 12.87 25.91
CA PHE A 128 -4.52 13.31 24.86
C PHE A 128 -4.91 12.82 23.47
N LEU A 129 -4.43 13.56 22.48
CA LEU A 129 -4.56 13.32 21.05
C LEU A 129 -3.16 13.14 20.45
N SER A 130 -3.04 12.19 19.52
CA SER A 130 -1.88 12.00 18.67
C SER A 130 -2.33 12.01 17.20
N ILE A 131 -1.64 12.77 16.36
CA ILE A 131 -1.88 12.81 14.92
C ILE A 131 -0.59 12.41 14.22
N ASN A 132 -0.57 11.25 13.58
CA ASN A 132 0.50 10.87 12.68
C ASN A 132 0.19 11.40 11.26
N VAL A 133 1.14 12.12 10.67
CA VAL A 133 1.01 12.74 9.36
C VAL A 133 1.95 12.05 8.38
N ALA A 134 1.37 11.32 7.44
CA ALA A 134 2.09 10.67 6.35
C ALA A 134 1.94 11.50 5.07
N TRP A 135 3.06 11.82 4.43
CA TRP A 135 3.10 12.61 3.20
C TRP A 135 4.33 12.20 2.37
N ALA A 136 4.59 12.88 1.25
CA ALA A 136 5.70 12.54 0.34
C ALA A 136 7.12 12.73 0.94
N GLY A 137 7.25 13.35 2.11
CA GLY A 137 8.51 13.53 2.84
C GLY A 137 8.56 12.69 4.12
N GLU A 138 9.35 13.14 5.10
CA GLU A 138 9.46 12.44 6.38
C GLU A 138 8.17 12.58 7.19
N PRO A 139 7.49 11.48 7.56
CA PRO A 139 6.32 11.53 8.43
C PRO A 139 6.66 12.14 9.79
N PHE A 140 5.69 12.81 10.40
CA PHE A 140 5.85 13.37 11.73
C PHE A 140 4.59 13.19 12.57
N THR A 141 4.71 13.39 13.87
CA THR A 141 3.60 13.24 14.82
C THR A 141 3.36 14.55 15.57
N VAL A 142 2.09 14.94 15.70
CA VAL A 142 1.63 16.05 16.53
C VAL A 142 0.86 15.49 17.72
N GLN A 143 1.21 15.91 18.93
CA GLN A 143 0.51 15.50 20.15
C GLN A 143 -0.03 16.72 20.90
N GLN A 144 -1.22 16.59 21.46
CA GLN A 144 -1.90 17.66 22.22
C GLN A 144 -2.69 17.07 23.39
N VAL A 145 -2.57 17.70 24.56
CA VAL A 145 -3.39 17.40 25.74
C VAL A 145 -4.76 18.05 25.55
N ILE A 146 -5.83 17.27 25.73
CA ILE A 146 -7.21 17.74 25.55
C ILE A 146 -7.63 18.57 26.76
N GLN A 147 -8.09 19.80 26.50
CA GLN A 147 -8.52 20.71 27.55
C GLN A 147 -9.97 20.39 27.99
N PRO A 148 -10.35 20.67 29.25
CA PRO A 148 -11.72 20.46 29.74
C PRO A 148 -12.80 21.20 28.93
N GLY A 149 -12.44 22.31 28.27
CA GLY A 149 -13.34 23.02 27.35
C GLY A 149 -13.59 22.27 26.04
N GLU A 150 -12.56 21.61 25.50
CA GLU A 150 -12.61 20.80 24.28
C GLU A 150 -13.38 19.50 24.52
N GLN A 151 -13.14 18.87 25.68
CA GLN A 151 -13.88 17.70 26.14
C GLN A 151 -15.40 17.95 26.19
N ARG A 152 -15.81 19.11 26.72
CA ARG A 152 -17.24 19.49 26.79
C ARG A 152 -17.86 19.79 25.44
N LYS A 153 -17.06 20.28 24.48
CA LYS A 153 -17.51 20.54 23.11
C LYS A 153 -17.52 19.29 22.23
N GLY A 154 -16.84 18.21 22.64
CA GLY A 154 -16.60 17.05 21.78
C GLY A 154 -15.76 17.41 20.55
N GLN A 155 -14.88 18.39 20.70
CA GLN A 155 -14.09 18.93 19.60
C GLN A 155 -12.75 19.49 20.10
N VAL A 156 -11.66 19.14 19.42
CA VAL A 156 -10.33 19.69 19.64
C VAL A 156 -9.81 20.30 18.35
N ALA A 157 -9.16 21.46 18.48
CA ALA A 157 -8.52 22.17 17.39
C ALA A 157 -7.00 22.01 17.50
N VAL A 158 -6.36 21.49 16.45
CA VAL A 158 -4.91 21.28 16.40
C VAL A 158 -4.31 22.18 15.33
N ALA A 159 -3.52 23.16 15.77
CA ALA A 159 -2.88 24.11 14.87
C ALA A 159 -1.62 23.51 14.24
N PHE A 160 -1.51 23.64 12.92
CA PHE A 160 -0.31 23.41 12.13
C PHE A 160 0.30 24.76 11.80
N ASP A 161 1.30 25.15 12.59
CA ASP A 161 2.00 26.42 12.45
C ASP A 161 2.98 26.43 11.27
N SER A 162 3.76 27.51 11.14
CA SER A 162 4.72 27.69 10.05
C SER A 162 5.82 26.63 10.00
N THR A 163 6.06 25.88 11.08
CA THR A 163 7.05 24.80 11.14
C THR A 163 6.47 23.45 10.70
N ARG A 164 5.14 23.34 10.61
CA ARG A 164 4.40 22.09 10.29
C ARG A 164 3.52 22.25 9.06
N THR A 165 3.88 23.17 8.17
CA THR A 165 3.19 23.31 6.89
C THR A 165 3.54 22.14 5.96
N LEU A 166 2.64 21.84 5.03
CA LEU A 166 2.79 20.73 4.10
C LEU A 166 3.05 21.24 2.67
N PRO A 167 3.86 20.56 1.87
CA PRO A 167 3.98 20.86 0.45
C PRO A 167 2.76 20.33 -0.32
N VAL A 168 2.71 20.65 -1.61
CA VAL A 168 1.64 20.20 -2.51
C VAL A 168 1.63 18.67 -2.60
N GLY A 169 0.43 18.08 -2.48
CA GLY A 169 0.21 16.65 -2.69
C GLY A 169 -0.68 16.01 -1.64
N LEU A 170 -0.80 14.68 -1.68
CA LEU A 170 -1.59 13.91 -0.72
C LEU A 170 -0.91 13.90 0.66
N ALA A 171 -1.69 14.19 1.69
CA ALA A 171 -1.32 14.02 3.09
C ALA A 171 -2.40 13.20 3.80
N GLU A 172 -1.99 12.12 4.46
CA GLU A 172 -2.83 11.27 5.29
C GLU A 172 -2.60 11.62 6.76
N PHE A 173 -3.70 11.73 7.51
CA PHE A 173 -3.71 12.04 8.93
C PHE A 173 -4.37 10.88 9.67
N THR A 174 -3.58 10.16 10.45
CA THR A 174 -4.08 9.16 11.40
C THR A 174 -4.22 9.82 12.76
N VAL A 175 -5.47 9.99 13.19
CA VAL A 175 -5.86 10.69 14.42
C VAL A 175 -6.23 9.65 15.47
N ASP A 176 -5.50 9.65 16.59
CA ASP A 176 -5.71 8.76 17.73
C ASP A 176 -6.02 9.57 18.99
N LEU A 177 -7.21 9.38 19.55
CA LEU A 177 -7.59 9.92 20.86
C LEU A 177 -7.40 8.85 21.93
N PHE A 178 -6.97 9.26 23.12
CA PHE A 178 -6.73 8.39 24.26
C PHE A 178 -7.44 8.89 25.52
N ARG A 179 -8.05 7.96 26.24
CA ARG A 179 -8.68 8.22 27.54
C ARG A 179 -7.75 7.83 28.69
N GLY A 180 -8.03 8.34 29.88
CA GLY A 180 -7.26 8.03 31.09
C GLY A 180 -7.28 6.56 31.52
N ASP A 181 -8.19 5.74 30.98
CA ASP A 181 -8.22 4.28 31.19
C ASP A 181 -7.38 3.52 30.14
N GLY A 182 -6.71 4.20 29.23
CA GLY A 182 -5.95 3.61 28.13
C GLY A 182 -6.79 3.24 26.91
N SER A 183 -8.10 3.48 26.91
CA SER A 183 -8.93 3.28 25.70
C SER A 183 -8.50 4.22 24.59
N GLN A 184 -8.56 3.73 23.34
CA GLN A 184 -8.18 4.48 22.14
C GLN A 184 -9.33 4.53 21.12
N ALA A 185 -9.46 5.66 20.43
CA ALA A 185 -10.30 5.81 19.25
C ALA A 185 -9.47 6.38 18.09
N SER A 186 -9.54 5.74 16.93
CA SER A 186 -8.73 6.09 15.74
C SER A 186 -9.59 6.54 14.57
N PHE A 187 -9.06 7.45 13.75
CA PHE A 187 -9.69 7.93 12.52
C PHE A 187 -8.63 8.29 11.49
N VAL A 188 -8.80 7.81 10.26
CA VAL A 188 -7.90 8.14 9.14
C VAL A 188 -8.60 9.12 8.21
N LYS A 189 -7.92 10.21 7.86
CA LYS A 189 -8.41 11.22 6.92
C LYS A 189 -7.30 11.68 6.00
N SER A 190 -7.56 11.69 4.70
CA SER A 190 -6.64 12.23 3.70
C SER A 190 -7.11 13.58 3.18
N PHE A 191 -6.17 14.50 2.99
CA PHE A 191 -6.37 15.76 2.29
C PHE A 191 -5.35 15.87 1.15
N TYR A 192 -5.76 16.46 0.04
CA TYR A 192 -4.82 16.92 -0.97
C TYR A 192 -4.46 18.38 -0.68
N VAL A 193 -3.22 18.62 -0.30
CA VAL A 193 -2.67 19.94 -0.05
C VAL A 193 -2.53 20.64 -1.40
N LEU A 194 -3.37 21.66 -1.61
CA LEU A 194 -3.41 22.47 -2.81
C LEU A 194 -2.20 23.42 -2.84
N PRO A 195 -1.74 23.86 -4.01
CA PRO A 195 -0.69 24.86 -4.07
C PRO A 195 -1.20 26.20 -3.56
N ALA A 196 -0.38 26.90 -2.75
CA ALA A 196 -0.69 28.28 -2.34
C ALA A 196 -0.60 29.31 -3.49
N ASN A 197 -0.11 28.88 -4.66
CA ASN A 197 0.02 29.64 -5.90
C ASN A 197 -0.58 28.83 -7.05
N PRO A 198 -1.08 29.48 -8.12
CA PRO A 198 -2.42 29.23 -8.63
C PRO A 198 -2.67 27.84 -9.24
N LEU A 199 -1.66 27.18 -9.78
CA LEU A 199 -1.82 25.92 -10.49
C LEU A 199 -0.58 25.05 -10.31
N SER A 200 -0.78 23.78 -10.02
CA SER A 200 0.30 22.79 -9.94
C SER A 200 -0.13 21.48 -10.60
N LEU A 201 0.82 20.71 -11.10
CA LEU A 201 0.60 19.37 -11.63
C LEU A 201 1.42 18.37 -10.82
N GLN A 202 0.76 17.33 -10.31
CA GLN A 202 1.41 16.18 -9.70
C GLN A 202 1.20 14.95 -10.59
N VAL A 203 2.24 14.12 -10.68
CA VAL A 203 2.17 12.79 -11.29
C VAL A 203 2.36 11.76 -10.19
N ALA A 204 1.52 10.74 -10.19
CA ALA A 204 1.49 9.66 -9.22
C ALA A 204 1.40 8.31 -9.95
N PRO A 205 1.78 7.20 -9.29
CA PRO A 205 1.47 5.86 -9.79
C PRO A 205 -0.05 5.71 -9.95
N ALA A 206 -0.48 5.08 -11.05
CA ALA A 206 -1.86 4.67 -11.21
C ALA A 206 -2.01 3.15 -10.99
N GLY A 207 -3.18 2.72 -10.52
CA GLY A 207 -3.49 1.31 -10.31
C GLY A 207 -3.01 0.74 -8.97
N ALA A 208 -3.17 -0.58 -8.82
CA ALA A 208 -2.88 -1.32 -7.58
C ALA A 208 -1.42 -1.78 -7.44
N THR A 209 -0.59 -1.54 -8.46
CA THR A 209 0.79 -2.04 -8.52
C THR A 209 1.77 -1.05 -7.89
N VAL A 210 1.53 -0.69 -6.62
CA VAL A 210 2.45 0.13 -5.82
C VAL A 210 3.18 -0.80 -4.85
N THR A 211 4.47 -1.03 -5.11
CA THR A 211 5.34 -1.85 -4.26
C THR A 211 6.44 -0.97 -3.68
N GLY A 212 6.20 -0.48 -2.46
CA GLY A 212 7.18 0.16 -1.58
C GLY A 212 7.97 1.37 -2.08
N THR A 213 7.81 1.79 -3.34
CA THR A 213 8.41 2.99 -3.92
C THR A 213 7.36 3.80 -4.67
N TRP A 214 7.40 5.13 -4.54
CA TRP A 214 6.48 6.03 -5.24
C TRP A 214 6.94 6.28 -6.68
N SER A 215 6.64 5.33 -7.57
CA SER A 215 7.02 5.40 -8.98
C SER A 215 5.98 4.72 -9.86
N VAL A 216 5.86 5.14 -11.13
CA VAL A 216 4.96 4.47 -12.10
C VAL A 216 5.62 3.20 -12.62
N ARG A 217 4.80 2.27 -13.13
CA ARG A 217 5.27 0.95 -13.59
C ARG A 217 5.07 0.75 -15.08
N GLY A 218 6.15 0.37 -15.77
CA GLY A 218 6.06 -0.27 -17.08
C GLY A 218 5.73 -1.74 -16.91
N ALA A 219 4.45 -2.10 -17.08
CA ALA A 219 3.99 -3.49 -17.07
C ALA A 219 4.23 -4.13 -18.43
N PHE A 220 4.94 -5.25 -18.47
CA PHE A 220 5.28 -5.92 -19.73
C PHE A 220 4.09 -6.74 -20.23
N GLN A 221 3.78 -6.63 -21.52
CA GLN A 221 2.75 -7.41 -22.18
C GLN A 221 3.42 -8.39 -23.15
N PRO A 222 3.64 -9.66 -22.77
CA PRO A 222 4.37 -10.62 -23.62
C PRO A 222 3.69 -10.85 -24.97
N ALA A 223 2.35 -10.86 -25.01
CA ALA A 223 1.58 -11.11 -26.23
C ALA A 223 1.80 -10.06 -27.32
N THR A 224 2.12 -8.83 -26.95
CA THR A 224 2.35 -7.70 -27.87
C THR A 224 3.77 -7.14 -27.80
N ASN A 225 4.65 -7.76 -27.00
CA ASN A 225 6.01 -7.30 -26.74
C ASN A 225 6.09 -5.79 -26.48
N THR A 226 5.24 -5.32 -25.56
CA THR A 226 5.00 -3.90 -25.30
C THR A 226 5.02 -3.64 -23.80
N PHE A 227 5.58 -2.52 -23.36
CA PHE A 227 5.38 -2.04 -22.00
C PHE A 227 4.21 -1.06 -21.95
N LEU A 228 3.34 -1.24 -20.97
CA LEU A 228 2.27 -0.30 -20.66
C LEU A 228 2.62 0.44 -19.37
N THR A 229 2.76 1.76 -19.45
CA THR A 229 2.94 2.60 -18.26
C THR A 229 1.69 3.43 -18.02
N GLU A 230 1.09 3.29 -16.84
CA GLU A 230 -0.02 4.14 -16.41
C GLU A 230 0.46 5.13 -15.34
N CYS A 231 0.09 6.40 -15.48
CA CYS A 231 0.28 7.40 -14.44
C CYS A 231 -1.02 8.15 -14.15
N LEU A 232 -1.23 8.49 -12.88
CA LEU A 232 -2.30 9.38 -12.44
C LEU A 232 -1.77 10.81 -12.45
N VAL A 233 -2.46 11.69 -13.16
CA VAL A 233 -2.14 13.12 -13.22
C VAL A 233 -3.19 13.89 -12.44
N THR A 234 -2.74 14.71 -11.51
CA THR A 234 -3.59 15.62 -10.72
C THR A 234 -3.17 17.06 -11.00
N VAL A 235 -4.08 17.85 -11.58
CA VAL A 235 -3.92 19.30 -11.69
C VAL A 235 -4.68 19.94 -10.54
N ALA A 236 -3.98 20.67 -9.67
CA ALA A 236 -4.57 21.35 -8.53
C ALA A 236 -4.63 22.86 -8.78
N ASN A 237 -5.78 23.46 -8.52
CA ASN A 237 -6.04 24.87 -8.64
C ASN A 237 -6.21 25.50 -7.26
N GLY A 238 -5.27 26.36 -6.88
CA GLY A 238 -5.32 27.13 -5.64
C GLY A 238 -6.07 28.45 -5.78
N ASP A 239 -6.47 28.85 -7.00
CA ASP A 239 -7.20 30.10 -7.24
C ASP A 239 -8.67 30.00 -6.83
N ALA A 240 -9.25 31.15 -6.45
CA ALA A 240 -10.69 31.31 -6.20
C ALA A 240 -11.54 31.30 -7.48
N VAL A 241 -10.91 31.27 -8.66
CA VAL A 241 -11.57 31.18 -9.96
C VAL A 241 -11.22 29.86 -10.65
N PRO A 242 -12.15 29.24 -11.39
CA PRO A 242 -11.84 28.05 -12.19
C PRO A 242 -10.77 28.34 -13.25
N VAL A 243 -9.89 27.36 -13.50
CA VAL A 243 -8.86 27.42 -14.53
C VAL A 243 -9.19 26.42 -15.63
N THR A 244 -9.32 26.90 -16.87
CA THR A 244 -9.46 26.03 -18.04
C THR A 244 -8.08 25.64 -18.56
N MET A 245 -7.85 24.34 -18.74
CA MET A 245 -6.64 23.76 -19.33
C MET A 245 -6.80 23.61 -20.84
N LYS A 246 -5.72 23.78 -21.61
CA LYS A 246 -5.68 23.37 -23.01
C LYS A 246 -5.84 21.84 -23.09
N ARG A 247 -6.36 21.37 -24.22
CA ARG A 247 -6.54 19.93 -24.49
C ARG A 247 -5.23 19.19 -24.65
N ARG A 248 -4.20 19.88 -25.15
CA ARG A 248 -2.90 19.31 -25.44
C ARG A 248 -2.15 18.98 -24.16
N VAL A 249 -1.79 17.71 -24.02
CA VAL A 249 -0.87 17.21 -23.00
C VAL A 249 0.43 16.86 -23.71
N ASN A 250 1.54 17.36 -23.19
CA ASN A 250 2.87 16.96 -23.65
C ASN A 250 3.52 16.07 -22.60
N TRP A 251 4.29 15.11 -23.04
CA TRP A 251 4.99 14.17 -22.18
C TRP A 251 6.41 13.95 -22.68
N SER A 252 7.31 13.62 -21.76
CA SER A 252 8.66 13.21 -22.09
C SER A 252 9.18 12.17 -21.09
N PHE A 253 9.95 11.22 -21.59
CA PHE A 253 10.70 10.24 -20.81
C PHE A 253 12.18 10.58 -20.87
N TRP A 254 12.83 10.54 -19.72
CA TRP A 254 14.23 10.90 -19.54
C TRP A 254 14.98 9.75 -18.89
N ASP A 255 16.23 9.57 -19.32
CA ASP A 255 17.24 8.79 -18.62
C ASP A 255 18.00 9.73 -17.69
N GLY A 256 17.78 9.58 -16.38
CA GLY A 256 18.19 10.54 -15.36
C GLY A 256 17.15 11.64 -15.08
N PRO A 257 17.53 12.71 -14.37
CA PRO A 257 16.60 13.77 -13.98
C PRO A 257 16.05 14.54 -15.20
N VAL A 258 14.78 14.96 -15.12
CA VAL A 258 14.15 15.76 -16.18
C VAL A 258 14.94 17.06 -16.40
N GLY A 259 15.26 17.37 -17.66
CA GLY A 259 15.94 18.61 -18.07
C GLY A 259 17.46 18.60 -17.95
N SER A 260 18.05 17.68 -17.19
CA SER A 260 19.52 17.50 -17.11
C SER A 260 20.01 16.12 -17.55
N GLY A 261 19.11 15.12 -17.60
CA GLY A 261 19.35 13.80 -18.15
C GLY A 261 19.26 13.76 -19.67
N THR A 262 19.30 12.56 -20.23
CA THR A 262 19.15 12.35 -21.68
C THR A 262 17.67 12.15 -22.00
N LEU A 263 17.12 12.96 -22.89
CA LEU A 263 15.76 12.76 -23.39
C LEU A 263 15.70 11.44 -24.18
N VAL A 264 14.89 10.49 -23.70
CA VAL A 264 14.71 9.18 -24.34
C VAL A 264 13.64 9.26 -25.41
N GLU A 265 12.49 9.83 -25.08
CA GLU A 265 11.35 9.94 -25.99
C GLU A 265 10.42 11.07 -25.54
N SER A 266 9.72 11.71 -26.46
CA SER A 266 8.71 12.72 -26.12
C SER A 266 7.58 12.74 -27.13
N GLY A 267 6.45 13.27 -26.72
CA GLY A 267 5.29 13.43 -27.58
C GLY A 267 4.19 14.23 -26.93
N GLY A 268 3.00 14.12 -27.50
CA GLY A 268 1.81 14.67 -26.89
C GLY A 268 0.54 14.18 -27.56
N PHE A 269 -0.55 14.31 -26.83
CA PHE A 269 -1.89 13.91 -27.27
C PHE A 269 -2.91 14.97 -26.83
N ASP A 270 -4.09 14.94 -27.43
CA ASP A 270 -5.18 15.83 -27.07
C ASP A 270 -6.25 15.08 -26.28
N LEU A 271 -6.68 15.69 -25.17
CA LEU A 271 -7.83 15.21 -24.41
C LEU A 271 -9.13 15.39 -25.22
N GLY A 272 -10.16 14.61 -24.90
CA GLY A 272 -11.46 14.68 -25.57
C GLY A 272 -12.12 16.06 -25.45
N SER A 273 -11.89 16.76 -24.34
CA SER A 273 -12.34 18.13 -24.09
C SER A 273 -11.32 18.89 -23.25
N ALA A 274 -11.41 20.22 -23.23
CA ALA A 274 -10.58 21.07 -22.38
C ALA A 274 -10.96 20.86 -20.90
N PRO A 275 -10.05 20.40 -20.03
CA PRO A 275 -10.33 20.25 -18.61
C PRO A 275 -10.62 21.61 -17.97
N VAL A 276 -11.60 21.66 -17.06
CA VAL A 276 -11.82 22.83 -16.20
C VAL A 276 -11.53 22.39 -14.76
N VAL A 277 -10.51 22.97 -14.17
CA VAL A 277 -10.16 22.75 -12.75
C VAL A 277 -10.94 23.79 -11.93
N PRO A 278 -11.93 23.38 -11.12
CA PRO A 278 -12.72 24.33 -10.33
C PRO A 278 -11.85 25.13 -9.36
N ALA A 279 -12.39 26.23 -8.82
CA ALA A 279 -11.76 26.98 -7.76
C ALA A 279 -11.47 26.08 -6.54
N PHE A 280 -10.30 26.23 -5.93
CA PHE A 280 -9.86 25.44 -4.76
C PHE A 280 -10.10 23.92 -4.90
N SER A 281 -9.75 23.38 -6.06
CA SER A 281 -10.10 22.01 -6.42
C SER A 281 -9.03 21.36 -7.28
N THR A 282 -9.24 20.08 -7.59
CA THR A 282 -8.35 19.28 -8.41
C THR A 282 -9.10 18.69 -9.59
N TRP A 283 -8.41 18.50 -10.70
CA TRP A 283 -8.82 17.66 -11.81
C TRP A 283 -7.85 16.48 -11.92
N GLN A 284 -8.38 15.28 -12.15
CA GLN A 284 -7.59 14.06 -12.24
C GLN A 284 -7.86 13.31 -13.54
N ALA A 285 -6.81 12.67 -14.08
CA ALA A 285 -6.91 11.74 -15.19
C ALA A 285 -5.80 10.68 -15.14
N SER A 286 -6.08 9.50 -15.66
CA SER A 286 -5.06 8.47 -15.92
C SER A 286 -4.56 8.58 -17.36
N PHE A 287 -3.25 8.57 -17.54
CA PHE A 287 -2.60 8.51 -18.86
C PHE A 287 -1.87 7.18 -19.04
N TRP A 288 -2.04 6.59 -20.22
CA TRP A 288 -1.45 5.31 -20.59
C TRP A 288 -0.45 5.52 -21.72
N PHE A 289 0.79 5.07 -21.50
CA PHE A 289 1.87 5.08 -22.48
C PHE A 289 2.10 3.65 -22.96
N SER A 290 1.87 3.42 -24.25
CA SER A 290 2.18 2.16 -24.91
C SER A 290 3.57 2.29 -25.55
N SER A 291 4.51 1.49 -25.05
CA SER A 291 5.91 1.51 -25.47
C SER A 291 6.23 0.17 -26.15
N PRO A 292 5.94 0.03 -27.45
CA PRO A 292 6.19 -1.20 -28.20
C PRO A 292 7.69 -1.40 -28.45
N ALA A 293 8.06 -2.63 -28.80
CA ALA A 293 9.41 -2.94 -29.25
C ALA A 293 9.91 -1.98 -30.33
N GLY A 294 11.11 -1.45 -30.15
CA GLY A 294 11.71 -0.42 -31.01
C GLY A 294 11.56 1.01 -30.50
N SER A 295 10.66 1.28 -29.53
CA SER A 295 10.62 2.59 -28.84
C SER A 295 11.80 2.76 -27.88
N GLY A 296 12.19 4.01 -27.62
CA GLY A 296 13.28 4.32 -26.69
C GLY A 296 12.94 3.87 -25.27
N ILE A 297 11.68 4.11 -24.87
CA ILE A 297 11.14 3.69 -23.57
C ILE A 297 11.19 2.16 -23.42
N HIS A 298 10.77 1.41 -24.44
CA HIS A 298 10.81 -0.05 -24.41
C HIS A 298 12.24 -0.56 -24.19
N ASN A 299 13.22 -0.01 -24.90
CA ASN A 299 14.61 -0.47 -24.80
C ASN A 299 15.17 -0.25 -23.39
N LYS A 300 14.86 0.91 -22.78
CA LYS A 300 15.26 1.25 -21.42
C LYS A 300 14.60 0.33 -20.38
N TYR A 301 13.29 0.13 -20.47
CA TYR A 301 12.61 -0.84 -19.60
C TYR A 301 13.08 -2.27 -19.80
N LYS A 302 13.34 -2.70 -21.04
CA LYS A 302 13.87 -4.04 -21.33
C LYS A 302 15.27 -4.24 -20.75
N ALA A 303 16.06 -3.19 -20.67
CA ALA A 303 17.35 -3.16 -19.98
C ALA A 303 17.22 -3.03 -18.44
N LYS A 304 15.99 -2.99 -17.90
CA LYS A 304 15.68 -2.82 -16.48
C LYS A 304 16.21 -1.49 -15.91
N GLU A 305 16.25 -0.46 -16.73
CA GLU A 305 16.68 0.88 -16.35
C GLU A 305 15.51 1.72 -15.81
N ASP A 306 15.82 2.59 -14.87
CA ASP A 306 14.89 3.60 -14.36
C ASP A 306 14.83 4.79 -15.34
N LEU A 307 13.63 5.34 -15.51
CA LEU A 307 13.35 6.55 -16.27
C LEU A 307 12.70 7.60 -15.37
N ALA A 308 12.66 8.84 -15.84
CA ALA A 308 11.77 9.86 -15.31
C ALA A 308 10.73 10.23 -16.37
N ILE A 309 9.44 10.25 -15.99
CA ILE A 309 8.38 10.83 -16.81
C ILE A 309 8.17 12.27 -16.38
N GLU A 310 8.11 13.18 -17.35
CA GLU A 310 7.51 14.51 -17.17
C GLU A 310 6.19 14.57 -17.93
N ILE A 311 5.15 15.07 -17.26
CA ILE A 311 3.91 15.50 -17.88
C ILE A 311 3.82 17.01 -17.80
N ARG A 312 3.53 17.65 -18.93
CA ARG A 312 3.39 19.09 -19.06
C ARG A 312 2.04 19.46 -19.67
N MET A 313 1.33 20.35 -18.99
CA MET A 313 0.04 20.91 -19.41
C MET A 313 0.09 22.43 -19.40
N GLU A 314 -0.76 23.07 -20.20
CA GLU A 314 -0.82 24.53 -20.29
C GLU A 314 -2.27 24.98 -20.09
N SER A 315 -2.49 26.06 -19.34
CA SER A 315 -3.80 26.68 -19.19
C SER A 315 -4.19 27.47 -20.44
N ALA A 316 -5.49 27.75 -20.60
CA ALA A 316 -5.99 28.64 -21.65
C ALA A 316 -5.40 30.06 -21.55
N ALA A 317 -4.97 30.47 -20.35
CA ALA A 317 -4.30 31.74 -20.09
C ALA A 317 -2.77 31.68 -20.28
N GLY A 318 -2.21 30.57 -20.79
CA GLY A 318 -0.79 30.43 -21.10
C GLY A 318 0.10 29.99 -19.93
N ARG A 319 -0.46 29.69 -18.76
CA ARG A 319 0.33 29.19 -17.61
C ARG A 319 0.71 27.73 -17.86
N VAL A 320 1.99 27.41 -17.81
CA VAL A 320 2.50 26.05 -17.96
C VAL A 320 2.69 25.42 -16.58
N VAL A 321 2.21 24.20 -16.40
CA VAL A 321 2.50 23.36 -15.24
C VAL A 321 3.09 22.04 -15.70
N SER A 322 4.08 21.54 -14.97
CA SER A 322 4.61 20.20 -15.16
C SER A 322 4.74 19.47 -13.83
N GLY A 323 4.78 18.16 -13.92
CA GLY A 323 4.98 17.25 -12.81
C GLY A 323 5.77 16.05 -13.32
N GLN A 324 6.54 15.46 -12.42
CA GLN A 324 7.45 14.38 -12.76
C GLN A 324 7.37 13.23 -11.77
N ILE A 325 7.69 12.03 -12.24
CA ILE A 325 7.77 10.84 -11.40
C ILE A 325 8.78 9.86 -12.00
N THR A 326 9.46 9.10 -11.14
CA THR A 326 10.27 7.96 -11.59
C THR A 326 9.37 6.90 -12.21
N ALA A 327 9.81 6.31 -13.31
CA ALA A 327 9.15 5.27 -14.06
C ALA A 327 10.08 4.09 -14.19
N ARG A 328 9.62 2.89 -13.82
CA ARG A 328 10.47 1.69 -13.76
C ARG A 328 9.67 0.45 -14.04
N VAL A 329 10.37 -0.65 -14.28
CA VAL A 329 9.74 -1.97 -14.40
C VAL A 329 9.57 -2.61 -13.02
N MET A 330 8.49 -3.37 -12.85
CA MET A 330 8.40 -4.31 -11.75
C MET A 330 9.01 -5.63 -12.20
N LEU A 331 9.81 -6.22 -11.34
CA LEU A 331 10.42 -7.50 -11.60
C LEU A 331 9.83 -8.56 -10.69
N ALA A 332 9.97 -9.80 -11.11
CA ALA A 332 9.57 -10.92 -10.30
C ALA A 332 10.39 -12.15 -10.58
N TYR A 333 10.40 -13.02 -9.58
CA TYR A 333 10.87 -14.39 -9.67
C TYR A 333 9.80 -15.29 -9.05
N GLY A 334 9.89 -16.59 -9.29
CA GLY A 334 9.02 -17.55 -8.63
C GLY A 334 9.78 -18.31 -7.56
N VAL A 335 9.07 -18.87 -6.59
CA VAL A 335 9.64 -19.77 -5.58
C VAL A 335 8.87 -21.07 -5.49
N ASN A 336 9.59 -22.18 -5.38
CA ASN A 336 9.05 -23.48 -5.02
C ASN A 336 9.35 -23.69 -3.54
N ILE A 337 8.33 -23.55 -2.69
CA ILE A 337 8.47 -23.78 -1.26
C ILE A 337 8.34 -25.27 -1.00
N ILE A 338 9.46 -25.91 -0.65
CA ILE A 338 9.57 -27.37 -0.48
C ILE A 338 9.75 -27.65 1.02
N LYS A 339 8.69 -28.17 1.64
CA LYS A 339 8.74 -28.64 3.03
C LYS A 339 9.53 -29.95 3.11
N VAL A 340 10.58 -30.01 3.91
CA VAL A 340 11.35 -31.24 4.12
C VAL A 340 11.00 -31.83 5.49
N GLY A 341 10.35 -32.99 5.48
CA GLY A 341 9.83 -33.67 6.65
C GLY A 341 8.41 -33.25 7.05
N ASP A 342 8.09 -33.39 8.34
CA ASP A 342 6.75 -33.19 8.88
C ASP A 342 6.47 -31.74 9.29
N PHE A 343 5.33 -31.22 8.82
CA PHE A 343 4.82 -29.89 9.15
C PHE A 343 3.37 -30.03 9.62
N GLY A 344 3.11 -29.58 10.85
CA GLY A 344 1.76 -29.49 11.38
C GLY A 344 0.90 -28.47 10.61
N ALA A 345 -0.41 -28.53 10.82
CA ALA A 345 -1.35 -27.62 10.16
C ALA A 345 -1.06 -26.15 10.45
N GLN A 346 -0.66 -25.81 11.68
CA GLN A 346 -0.32 -24.44 12.04
C GLN A 346 1.03 -24.00 11.48
N GLU A 347 2.05 -24.86 11.52
CA GLU A 347 3.35 -24.59 10.88
C GLU A 347 3.20 -24.34 9.37
N HIS A 348 2.26 -25.02 8.70
CA HIS A 348 1.93 -24.76 7.31
C HIS A 348 1.44 -23.31 7.09
N ASN A 349 0.50 -22.85 7.90
CA ASN A 349 -0.02 -21.48 7.82
C ASN A 349 1.07 -20.45 8.15
N ASP A 350 1.88 -20.72 9.17
CA ASP A 350 2.99 -19.86 9.58
C ASP A 350 4.03 -19.76 8.44
N LEU A 351 4.36 -20.86 7.75
CA LEU A 351 5.30 -20.85 6.63
C LEU A 351 4.85 -19.93 5.48
N TYR A 352 3.59 -20.02 5.04
CA TYR A 352 3.12 -19.13 3.98
C TYR A 352 2.95 -17.68 4.42
N THR A 353 2.65 -17.46 5.71
CA THR A 353 2.74 -16.12 6.30
C THR A 353 4.17 -15.58 6.20
N ALA A 354 5.18 -16.40 6.46
CA ALA A 354 6.59 -16.03 6.31
C ALA A 354 6.95 -15.74 4.83
N VAL A 355 6.45 -16.53 3.89
CA VAL A 355 6.67 -16.29 2.45
C VAL A 355 6.01 -14.99 1.99
N ASP A 356 4.81 -14.67 2.48
CA ASP A 356 4.14 -13.40 2.19
C ASP A 356 4.91 -12.21 2.79
N GLN A 357 5.47 -12.34 3.99
CA GLN A 357 6.35 -11.32 4.59
C GLN A 357 7.67 -11.17 3.81
N MET A 358 8.25 -12.27 3.33
CA MET A 358 9.42 -12.25 2.46
C MET A 358 9.13 -11.53 1.13
N ARG A 359 7.97 -11.79 0.50
CA ARG A 359 7.51 -11.03 -0.66
C ARG A 359 7.45 -9.52 -0.35
N GLN A 360 6.86 -9.13 0.78
CA GLN A 360 6.77 -7.72 1.18
C GLN A 360 8.15 -7.06 1.37
N ILE A 361 9.16 -7.81 1.81
CA ILE A 361 10.54 -7.33 1.91
C ILE A 361 11.07 -6.95 0.52
N TYR A 362 10.95 -7.85 -0.46
CA TYR A 362 11.39 -7.59 -1.84
C TYR A 362 10.56 -6.50 -2.53
N GLU A 363 9.27 -6.41 -2.22
CA GLU A 363 8.37 -5.40 -2.79
C GLU A 363 8.77 -3.99 -2.36
N ARG A 364 9.51 -3.81 -1.26
CA ARG A 364 10.11 -2.51 -0.90
C ARG A 364 11.10 -1.99 -1.94
N ARG A 365 11.58 -2.86 -2.83
CA ARG A 365 12.51 -2.59 -3.92
C ARG A 365 11.99 -3.11 -5.25
N ASP A 366 10.67 -3.00 -5.50
CA ASP A 366 10.08 -3.23 -6.83
C ASP A 366 10.29 -4.64 -7.41
N ILE A 367 10.55 -5.63 -6.54
CA ILE A 367 10.63 -7.05 -6.88
C ILE A 367 9.50 -7.78 -6.14
N THR A 368 8.76 -8.66 -6.79
CA THR A 368 7.78 -9.53 -6.11
C THR A 368 7.92 -10.99 -6.52
N LEU A 369 7.02 -11.82 -6.02
CA LEU A 369 6.85 -13.20 -6.45
C LEU A 369 5.80 -13.29 -7.55
N ARG A 370 6.18 -13.77 -8.75
CA ARG A 370 5.20 -14.07 -9.81
C ARG A 370 4.41 -15.34 -9.53
N GLY A 371 4.88 -16.15 -8.58
CA GLY A 371 4.23 -17.38 -8.17
C GLY A 371 4.92 -18.02 -6.98
N VAL A 372 4.12 -18.70 -6.17
CA VAL A 372 4.57 -19.53 -5.04
C VAL A 372 3.99 -20.92 -5.25
N GLN A 373 4.83 -21.89 -5.60
CA GLN A 373 4.43 -23.29 -5.69
C GLN A 373 4.79 -24.03 -4.40
N ARG A 374 4.02 -25.08 -4.10
CA ARG A 374 4.00 -25.73 -2.79
C ARG A 374 4.29 -27.20 -2.94
N TYR A 375 5.36 -27.65 -2.30
CA TYR A 375 5.82 -29.04 -2.37
C TYR A 375 6.11 -29.59 -0.98
N ILE A 376 6.18 -30.91 -0.90
CA ILE A 376 6.57 -31.63 0.32
C ILE A 376 7.41 -32.85 -0.06
N ILE A 377 8.53 -33.00 0.65
CA ILE A 377 9.30 -34.23 0.74
C ILE A 377 8.98 -34.78 2.13
N ASN A 378 8.11 -35.77 2.20
CA ASN A 378 7.65 -36.28 3.50
C ASN A 378 8.79 -37.02 4.24
N ASN A 379 8.62 -37.33 5.53
CA ASN A 379 9.65 -38.00 6.33
C ASN A 379 10.18 -39.30 5.70
N ALA A 380 9.31 -40.09 5.06
CA ALA A 380 9.70 -41.34 4.44
C ALA A 380 10.62 -41.14 3.21
N GLN A 381 10.45 -40.03 2.50
CA GLN A 381 11.25 -39.65 1.34
C GLN A 381 12.50 -38.84 1.71
N ALA A 382 12.38 -37.99 2.74
CA ALA A 382 13.45 -37.09 3.17
C ALA A 382 14.62 -37.86 3.79
N GLY A 383 14.34 -38.96 4.49
CA GLY A 383 15.38 -39.75 5.17
C GLY A 383 16.22 -38.86 6.09
N GLY A 384 17.55 -38.89 5.90
CA GLY A 384 18.49 -38.05 6.67
C GLY A 384 18.29 -36.55 6.45
N PHE A 385 17.76 -36.09 5.32
CA PHE A 385 17.69 -34.67 4.96
C PHE A 385 16.68 -33.82 5.75
N THR A 386 15.93 -34.43 6.68
CA THR A 386 15.08 -33.67 7.61
C THR A 386 15.92 -32.76 8.50
N VAL A 387 17.12 -33.20 8.86
CA VAL A 387 18.15 -32.43 9.56
C VAL A 387 19.37 -32.34 8.65
N LEU A 388 19.88 -31.14 8.40
CA LEU A 388 21.11 -30.98 7.61
C LEU A 388 22.29 -30.81 8.58
N ASP A 389 23.19 -31.79 8.61
CA ASP A 389 24.36 -31.84 9.49
C ASP A 389 25.67 -31.48 8.75
N SER A 390 25.65 -31.43 7.41
CA SER A 390 26.82 -31.06 6.60
C SER A 390 26.49 -30.37 5.26
N GLU A 391 27.49 -29.70 4.67
CA GLU A 391 27.37 -29.18 3.30
C GLU A 391 27.05 -30.30 2.31
N THR A 392 27.70 -31.46 2.43
CA THR A 392 27.49 -32.59 1.53
C THR A 392 26.03 -33.05 1.51
N GLU A 393 25.37 -33.10 2.67
CA GLU A 393 23.94 -33.43 2.76
C GLU A 393 23.06 -32.38 2.10
N PHE A 394 23.36 -31.10 2.34
CA PHE A 394 22.70 -29.99 1.64
C PHE A 394 22.83 -30.11 0.12
N ARG A 395 24.05 -30.34 -0.38
CA ARG A 395 24.35 -30.54 -1.81
C ARG A 395 23.58 -31.73 -2.38
N ASN A 396 23.51 -32.82 -1.63
CA ASN A 396 22.76 -34.02 -2.02
C ASN A 396 21.25 -33.77 -2.05
N LEU A 397 20.71 -32.98 -1.11
CA LEU A 397 19.31 -32.56 -1.12
C LEU A 397 18.99 -31.79 -2.40
N LEU A 398 19.80 -30.77 -2.76
CA LEU A 398 19.61 -29.99 -3.99
C LEU A 398 19.72 -30.84 -5.27
N SER A 399 20.60 -31.84 -5.27
CA SER A 399 20.76 -32.72 -6.44
C SER A 399 19.68 -33.79 -6.54
N GLY A 400 19.14 -34.24 -5.41
CA GLY A 400 18.15 -35.32 -5.35
C GLY A 400 16.73 -34.83 -5.59
N TRP A 401 16.48 -33.56 -5.29
CA TRP A 401 15.19 -32.92 -5.43
C TRP A 401 15.39 -31.58 -6.12
N SER A 402 14.63 -31.33 -7.19
CA SER A 402 14.59 -30.04 -7.90
C SER A 402 13.29 -30.02 -8.70
N VAL A 403 12.62 -28.87 -8.71
CA VAL A 403 11.37 -28.71 -9.45
C VAL A 403 11.70 -28.19 -10.84
N GLN A 404 11.25 -28.93 -11.87
CA GLN A 404 11.53 -28.61 -13.27
C GLN A 404 10.66 -27.45 -13.77
N ASN A 405 10.98 -26.25 -13.30
CA ASN A 405 10.40 -24.98 -13.72
C ASN A 405 11.44 -23.86 -13.57
N ASP A 406 11.03 -22.61 -13.76
CA ASP A 406 11.87 -21.41 -13.72
C ASP A 406 11.77 -20.65 -12.38
N PHE A 407 11.53 -21.38 -11.28
CA PHE A 407 11.38 -20.85 -9.92
C PHE A 407 12.54 -21.29 -9.03
N VAL A 408 12.92 -20.49 -8.04
CA VAL A 408 13.97 -20.85 -7.06
C VAL A 408 13.44 -21.94 -6.14
N ASP A 409 14.17 -23.05 -5.98
CA ASP A 409 13.83 -24.09 -5.03
C ASP A 409 14.26 -23.67 -3.61
N VAL A 410 13.29 -23.62 -2.70
CA VAL A 410 13.46 -23.19 -1.30
C VAL A 410 13.10 -24.36 -0.39
N TYR A 411 14.12 -25.05 0.11
CA TYR A 411 13.99 -26.15 1.04
C TYR A 411 13.84 -25.63 2.47
N VAL A 412 12.74 -25.96 3.13
CA VAL A 412 12.52 -25.63 4.55
C VAL A 412 12.65 -26.91 5.37
N CYS A 413 13.81 -27.06 6.01
CA CYS A 413 14.24 -28.26 6.74
C CYS A 413 13.83 -28.21 8.22
N GLN A 414 13.76 -29.36 8.89
CA GLN A 414 13.33 -29.41 10.29
C GLN A 414 14.37 -28.79 11.23
N ALA A 415 15.66 -28.96 10.91
CA ALA A 415 16.76 -28.33 11.62
C ALA A 415 17.98 -28.17 10.69
N PHE A 416 18.80 -27.16 10.98
CA PHE A 416 20.11 -26.95 10.40
C PHE A 416 21.16 -27.09 11.51
N ASN A 417 21.76 -28.28 11.62
CA ASN A 417 22.77 -28.60 12.65
C ASN A 417 24.20 -28.51 12.09
N TRP A 418 24.32 -28.17 10.81
CA TRP A 418 25.59 -27.91 10.18
C TRP A 418 26.17 -26.57 10.64
N SER A 419 27.16 -26.63 11.55
CA SER A 419 27.93 -25.47 12.02
C SER A 419 27.03 -24.41 12.69
N THR A 420 27.33 -23.12 12.52
CA THR A 420 26.55 -21.99 13.02
C THR A 420 25.56 -21.43 11.99
N PHE A 421 25.31 -22.16 10.90
CA PHE A 421 24.41 -21.71 9.84
C PHE A 421 22.97 -22.07 10.16
N ASN A 422 22.03 -21.21 9.77
CA ASN A 422 20.59 -21.48 9.80
C ASN A 422 19.97 -21.45 8.39
N GLY A 423 20.77 -21.18 7.37
CA GLY A 423 20.41 -21.21 5.97
C GLY A 423 21.65 -21.27 5.11
N TYR A 424 21.48 -21.71 3.86
CA TYR A 424 22.56 -21.76 2.89
C TYR A 424 22.04 -21.74 1.46
N ALA A 425 22.64 -20.91 0.62
CA ALA A 425 22.42 -20.91 -0.82
C ALA A 425 23.41 -21.83 -1.55
N GLY A 426 22.93 -22.50 -2.60
CA GLY A 426 23.78 -23.40 -3.38
C GLY A 426 24.96 -22.68 -4.04
N ASP A 427 24.76 -21.48 -4.58
CA ASP A 427 25.84 -20.66 -5.12
C ASP A 427 25.44 -19.17 -5.07
N ILE A 428 26.39 -18.27 -5.29
CA ILE A 428 26.17 -16.82 -5.31
C ILE A 428 26.83 -16.21 -6.58
N PRO A 429 26.06 -15.84 -7.61
CA PRO A 429 24.65 -16.17 -7.81
C PRO A 429 24.44 -17.68 -8.04
N GLY A 430 23.24 -18.14 -7.74
CA GLY A 430 22.78 -19.48 -8.06
C GLY A 430 22.68 -19.72 -9.58
N PRO A 431 22.77 -20.98 -10.04
CA PRO A 431 22.58 -21.30 -11.44
C PRO A 431 21.12 -21.13 -11.85
N THR A 432 20.89 -20.79 -13.12
CA THR A 432 19.53 -20.80 -13.70
C THR A 432 19.15 -22.17 -14.25
N SER A 433 20.14 -23.06 -14.41
CA SER A 433 19.92 -24.46 -14.78
C SER A 433 19.45 -25.27 -13.57
N LYS A 434 18.36 -26.02 -13.76
CA LYS A 434 17.79 -26.95 -12.78
C LYS A 434 18.59 -28.26 -12.64
N THR A 435 19.92 -28.17 -12.72
CA THR A 435 20.82 -29.33 -12.77
C THR A 435 21.96 -29.17 -11.78
N GLY A 436 22.33 -30.27 -11.13
CA GLY A 436 23.46 -30.35 -10.20
C GLY A 436 23.10 -30.03 -8.75
N ASN A 437 24.12 -29.80 -7.94
CA ASN A 437 24.02 -29.67 -6.48
C ASN A 437 24.15 -28.21 -5.99
N LYS A 438 23.83 -27.25 -6.87
CA LYS A 438 23.94 -25.81 -6.61
C LYS A 438 22.63 -25.04 -6.84
N ASP A 439 21.60 -25.70 -7.36
CA ASP A 439 20.29 -25.08 -7.65
C ASP A 439 19.38 -25.15 -6.43
N GLY A 440 18.97 -23.98 -5.95
CA GLY A 440 18.16 -23.79 -4.75
C GLY A 440 18.92 -23.39 -3.50
N ILE A 441 18.14 -23.22 -2.43
CA ILE A 441 18.57 -22.80 -1.11
C ILE A 441 17.89 -23.64 -0.04
N ALA A 442 18.49 -23.77 1.13
CA ALA A 442 17.87 -24.44 2.27
C ALA A 442 17.91 -23.55 3.51
N VAL A 443 16.86 -23.63 4.34
CA VAL A 443 16.74 -22.89 5.59
C VAL A 443 16.20 -23.78 6.70
N ASP A 444 16.56 -23.46 7.94
CA ASP A 444 15.89 -23.98 9.13
C ASP A 444 14.43 -23.50 9.17
N LYS A 445 13.48 -24.37 9.54
CA LYS A 445 12.07 -24.00 9.68
C LYS A 445 11.81 -23.00 10.81
N THR A 446 12.72 -22.83 11.77
CA THR A 446 12.59 -21.97 12.96
C THR A 446 11.43 -22.36 13.88
N GLY A 447 11.29 -23.66 14.11
CA GLY A 447 10.16 -24.22 14.86
C GLY A 447 10.23 -23.94 16.37
N PHE A 448 9.08 -23.68 16.97
CA PHE A 448 8.92 -23.62 18.44
C PHE A 448 7.55 -24.15 18.85
N THR A 449 7.37 -24.42 20.13
CA THR A 449 6.06 -24.77 20.71
C THR A 449 5.56 -23.58 21.52
N ASP A 450 4.36 -23.07 21.21
CA ASP A 450 3.78 -21.96 21.95
C ASP A 450 3.20 -22.41 23.31
N ALA A 451 2.76 -21.45 24.12
CA ALA A 451 2.22 -21.71 25.46
C ALA A 451 0.97 -22.62 25.46
N SER A 452 0.32 -22.81 24.31
CA SER A 452 -0.84 -23.70 24.15
C SER A 452 -0.46 -25.12 23.74
N GLY A 453 0.84 -25.41 23.59
CA GLY A 453 1.33 -26.72 23.15
C GLY A 453 1.26 -26.93 21.63
N VAL A 454 0.95 -25.88 20.86
CA VAL A 454 0.87 -25.94 19.40
C VAL A 454 2.24 -25.68 18.80
N ARG A 455 2.65 -26.51 17.83
CA ARG A 455 3.86 -26.30 17.03
C ARG A 455 3.67 -25.10 16.09
N ARG A 456 4.60 -24.15 16.14
CA ARG A 456 4.61 -22.87 15.40
C ARG A 456 5.94 -22.66 14.69
N LEU A 457 5.96 -21.77 13.71
CA LEU A 457 7.19 -21.24 13.13
C LEU A 457 7.36 -19.76 13.50
N ASN A 458 8.59 -19.32 13.73
CA ASN A 458 8.86 -17.89 13.90
C ASN A 458 8.82 -17.18 12.55
N THR A 459 7.63 -16.71 12.15
CA THR A 459 7.37 -16.15 10.82
C THR A 459 8.26 -14.96 10.46
N ALA A 460 8.53 -14.08 11.43
CA ALA A 460 9.40 -12.92 11.23
C ALA A 460 10.85 -13.34 10.94
N VAL A 461 11.39 -14.29 11.71
CA VAL A 461 12.76 -14.81 11.48
C VAL A 461 12.82 -15.62 10.19
N LEU A 462 11.86 -16.51 9.97
CA LEU A 462 11.82 -17.37 8.79
C LEU A 462 11.67 -16.56 7.50
N SER A 463 10.85 -15.51 7.47
CA SER A 463 10.71 -14.66 6.29
C SER A 463 12.01 -13.96 5.92
N GLN A 464 12.74 -13.43 6.90
CA GLN A 464 14.05 -12.82 6.69
C GLN A 464 15.11 -13.85 6.32
N LEU A 465 15.05 -15.06 6.87
CA LEU A 465 15.98 -16.14 6.58
C LEU A 465 15.80 -16.65 5.15
N ILE A 466 14.56 -16.97 4.74
CA ILE A 466 14.24 -17.30 3.34
C ILE A 466 14.66 -16.14 2.44
N GLY A 467 14.30 -14.90 2.80
CA GLY A 467 14.62 -13.73 2.01
C GLY A 467 16.14 -13.53 1.83
N HIS A 468 16.93 -13.78 2.86
CA HIS A 468 18.39 -13.68 2.84
C HIS A 468 19.02 -14.73 1.91
N GLU A 469 18.64 -16.01 2.06
CA GLU A 469 19.22 -17.06 1.20
C GLU A 469 18.78 -16.90 -0.25
N VAL A 470 17.53 -16.52 -0.49
CA VAL A 470 17.07 -16.16 -1.84
C VAL A 470 17.86 -14.95 -2.37
N GLY A 471 18.21 -13.99 -1.50
CA GLY A 471 19.06 -12.86 -1.87
C GLY A 471 20.43 -13.32 -2.35
N HIS A 472 21.08 -14.22 -1.61
CA HIS A 472 22.32 -14.89 -2.02
C HIS A 472 22.17 -15.60 -3.37
N TYR A 473 21.11 -16.39 -3.53
CA TYR A 473 20.81 -17.08 -4.77
C TYR A 473 20.69 -16.11 -5.96
N LEU A 474 20.08 -14.95 -5.74
CA LEU A 474 19.92 -13.90 -6.74
C LEU A 474 21.18 -13.04 -6.94
N GLY A 475 22.28 -13.36 -6.26
CA GLY A 475 23.61 -12.75 -6.46
C GLY A 475 24.02 -11.73 -5.40
N LEU A 476 23.26 -11.56 -4.32
CA LEU A 476 23.63 -10.64 -3.25
C LEU A 476 24.75 -11.23 -2.39
N GLN A 477 25.71 -10.39 -2.02
CA GLN A 477 26.69 -10.71 -0.97
C GLN A 477 26.25 -10.14 0.37
N HIS A 478 26.93 -10.55 1.43
CA HIS A 478 26.69 -9.98 2.75
C HIS A 478 26.96 -8.46 2.79
N LEU A 479 26.16 -7.76 3.58
CA LEU A 479 26.32 -6.34 3.87
C LEU A 479 26.08 -6.10 5.36
N GLU A 480 27.11 -5.62 6.06
CA GLU A 480 27.13 -5.54 7.54
C GLU A 480 26.40 -4.32 8.13
N ASP A 481 25.32 -3.90 7.48
CA ASP A 481 24.43 -2.86 7.97
C ASP A 481 23.38 -3.46 8.92
N THR A 482 23.22 -2.85 10.10
CA THR A 482 22.39 -3.36 11.21
C THR A 482 20.93 -3.65 10.83
N ASN A 483 20.38 -2.98 9.82
CA ASN A 483 18.99 -3.15 9.38
C ASN A 483 18.88 -3.74 7.96
N ASN A 484 19.95 -4.34 7.43
CA ASN A 484 19.94 -4.93 6.09
C ASN A 484 19.56 -6.42 6.12
N LEU A 485 18.86 -6.88 5.09
CA LEU A 485 18.46 -8.27 4.91
C LEU A 485 19.68 -9.18 4.76
N MET A 486 20.73 -8.71 4.09
CA MET A 486 21.95 -9.46 3.78
C MET A 486 23.01 -9.37 4.89
N ARG A 487 22.66 -9.00 6.11
CA ARG A 487 23.60 -9.04 7.23
C ARG A 487 24.00 -10.48 7.56
N SER A 488 25.32 -10.74 7.66
CA SER A 488 25.84 -12.10 7.90
C SER A 488 25.51 -12.65 9.28
N ASN A 489 25.47 -11.78 10.30
CA ASN A 489 25.12 -12.19 11.65
C ASN A 489 23.61 -12.41 11.79
N THR A 490 23.23 -13.55 12.39
CA THR A 490 21.86 -13.98 12.68
C THR A 490 21.19 -13.22 13.84
N GLY A 491 21.84 -12.20 14.41
CA GLY A 491 21.27 -11.27 15.39
C GLY A 491 20.15 -10.37 14.83
N VAL A 492 20.15 -9.07 15.15
CA VAL A 492 19.15 -8.14 14.60
C VAL A 492 19.39 -7.99 13.09
N ARG A 493 18.66 -8.78 12.29
CA ARG A 493 18.56 -8.67 10.83
C ARG A 493 17.34 -7.83 10.49
N GLY A 494 17.52 -6.89 9.56
CA GLY A 494 16.45 -6.01 9.13
C GLY A 494 15.81 -6.44 7.82
N PRO A 495 14.60 -5.97 7.52
CA PRO A 495 13.90 -6.25 6.26
C PRO A 495 14.36 -5.36 5.09
N ASN A 496 15.48 -4.64 5.18
CA ASN A 496 15.85 -3.67 4.14
C ASN A 496 16.84 -4.25 3.13
N LEU A 497 16.60 -3.94 1.87
CA LEU A 497 17.61 -4.01 0.81
C LEU A 497 17.94 -2.58 0.39
N ASP A 498 19.18 -2.30 0.02
CA ASP A 498 19.53 -1.02 -0.60
C ASP A 498 19.27 -1.06 -2.12
N TYR A 499 19.52 0.08 -2.80
CA TYR A 499 19.30 0.18 -4.23
C TYR A 499 20.38 -0.55 -5.07
N ASN A 500 21.60 -0.71 -4.55
CA ASN A 500 22.66 -1.44 -5.24
C ASN A 500 22.40 -2.96 -5.22
N GLN A 501 21.89 -3.47 -4.11
CA GLN A 501 21.42 -4.85 -3.97
C GLN A 501 20.26 -5.10 -4.96
N TYR A 502 19.27 -4.20 -5.03
CA TYR A 502 18.24 -4.25 -6.06
C TYR A 502 18.82 -4.40 -7.47
N ARG A 503 19.78 -3.53 -7.84
CA ARG A 503 20.43 -3.57 -9.16
C ARG A 503 21.24 -4.84 -9.42
N THR A 504 21.85 -5.41 -8.39
CA THR A 504 22.67 -6.62 -8.48
C THR A 504 21.85 -7.85 -8.88
N MET A 505 20.59 -7.93 -8.44
CA MET A 505 19.72 -9.07 -8.76
C MET A 505 19.15 -9.01 -10.19
N LEU A 506 19.09 -7.83 -10.81
CA LEU A 506 18.43 -7.63 -12.12
C LEU A 506 18.93 -8.59 -13.21
N PRO A 507 20.24 -8.87 -13.36
CA PRO A 507 20.73 -9.74 -14.43
C PRO A 507 20.44 -11.23 -14.20
N HIS A 508 20.00 -11.64 -13.00
CA HIS A 508 19.75 -13.04 -12.68
C HIS A 508 18.67 -13.63 -13.60
N GLY A 509 18.88 -14.82 -14.16
CA GLY A 509 17.99 -15.35 -15.22
C GLY A 509 16.57 -15.73 -14.78
N TYR A 510 16.33 -15.89 -13.47
CA TYR A 510 14.96 -16.05 -12.94
C TYR A 510 14.20 -14.72 -12.77
N MET A 511 14.87 -13.57 -12.89
CA MET A 511 14.22 -12.26 -12.82
C MET A 511 13.54 -11.91 -14.14
N VAL A 512 12.22 -11.97 -14.15
CA VAL A 512 11.36 -11.64 -15.30
C VAL A 512 10.57 -10.37 -15.03
N PHE A 513 9.97 -9.81 -16.08
CA PHE A 513 9.01 -8.71 -15.96
C PHE A 513 7.64 -9.24 -15.51
N ILE A 514 6.88 -8.39 -14.82
CA ILE A 514 5.44 -8.58 -14.55
C ILE A 514 4.58 -7.93 -15.62
#